data_AF-A0A1G2G2Y8-F1
#
_entry.id   AF-A0A1G2G2Y8-F1
#
_cell.length_a   1.000
_cell.length_b   1.000
_cell.length_c   1.000
_cell.angle_alpha   90.00
_cell.angle_beta   90.00
_cell.angle_gamma   90.00
#
_symmetry.space_group_name_H-M   'P 1'
#
loop_
_entity.id
_entity.type
_entity.pdbx_description
1 polymer ?
#
loop_
_entity_poly.entity_id
_entity_poly.type
_entity_poly.pdbx_seq_one_letter_code
_entity_poly.pdbx_strand_id
1 'polypeptide(L)'
;MQNELVFDIETKQSFQDVGGKQNMHLLGVSVVGVYSYADDTLRCYEEKDFPLLEEAFRNTSRIIGFNSKHFDVPVLQPHVRVPLAAIPHLDLMNDIESYLGFRVSLDGLAKMNLGTQKSGHGLDAIKWWREGNIEMLKKYCLDDVRITRDVYEFGKKNGHVIAETRTDPRVSVPVSWQVPVTAGTAQTSLF
;
A
#
# COMPACT_ATOMS: atom_id res chain seq x y z
N MET A 1 10.64 -10.69 -14.11
CA MET A 1 10.00 -10.52 -12.79
C MET A 1 8.63 -9.92 -13.00
N GLN A 2 7.64 -10.26 -12.20
CA GLN A 2 6.33 -9.61 -12.32
C GLN A 2 6.48 -8.14 -11.94
N ASN A 3 5.90 -7.25 -12.74
CA ASN A 3 5.95 -5.81 -12.49
C ASN A 3 4.89 -5.49 -11.43
N GLU A 4 5.21 -5.68 -10.16
CA GLU A 4 4.33 -5.31 -9.04
C GLU A 4 4.70 -3.91 -8.55
N LEU A 5 3.69 -3.18 -8.04
CA LEU A 5 3.88 -1.90 -7.37
C LEU A 5 3.39 -1.98 -5.93
N VAL A 6 4.19 -1.49 -4.99
CA VAL A 6 3.73 -1.20 -3.63
C VAL A 6 3.50 0.29 -3.53
N PHE A 7 2.38 0.73 -2.96
CA PHE A 7 2.07 2.16 -2.88
C PHE A 7 1.35 2.53 -1.59
N ASP A 8 1.41 3.82 -1.30
CA ASP A 8 0.73 4.49 -0.19
C ASP A 8 0.46 5.95 -0.62
N ILE A 9 -0.55 6.60 -0.03
CA ILE A 9 -0.87 8.01 -0.31
C ILE A 9 -0.88 8.83 0.96
N GLU A 10 -0.60 10.12 0.79
CA GLU A 10 -0.90 11.13 1.80
C GLU A 10 -2.00 12.06 1.31
N THR A 11 -2.82 12.56 2.23
CA THR A 11 -3.93 13.45 1.90
C THR A 11 -3.62 14.91 2.16
N LYS A 12 -4.35 15.80 1.49
CA LYS A 12 -4.25 17.26 1.72
C LYS A 12 -5.05 17.69 2.94
N GLN A 13 -6.12 16.97 3.24
CA GLN A 13 -7.07 17.27 4.31
C GLN A 13 -7.29 16.07 5.22
N SER A 14 -7.72 16.33 6.45
CA SER A 14 -8.18 15.33 7.40
C SER A 14 -9.67 15.04 7.19
N PHE A 15 -10.16 13.94 7.77
CA PHE A 15 -11.60 13.68 7.85
C PHE A 15 -12.37 14.78 8.58
N GLN A 16 -11.76 15.45 9.55
CA GLN A 16 -12.40 16.55 10.26
C GLN A 16 -12.63 17.76 9.33
N ASP A 17 -11.65 18.06 8.47
CA ASP A 17 -11.73 19.19 7.54
C ASP A 17 -12.83 18.98 6.49
N VAL A 18 -13.01 17.74 6.02
CA VAL A 18 -14.02 17.41 5.00
C VAL A 18 -15.39 17.04 5.60
N GLY A 19 -15.57 17.14 6.92
CA GLY A 19 -16.85 16.87 7.59
C GLY A 19 -17.18 15.39 7.79
N GLY A 20 -16.20 14.49 7.72
CA GLY A 20 -16.33 13.07 8.08
C GLY A 20 -15.97 12.09 6.97
N LYS A 21 -15.98 10.80 7.31
CA LYS A 21 -15.56 9.70 6.40
C LYS A 21 -16.42 9.57 5.14
N GLN A 22 -17.68 9.98 5.20
CA GLN A 22 -18.58 9.97 4.04
C GLN A 22 -18.10 10.90 2.90
N ASN A 23 -17.25 11.88 3.23
CA ASN A 23 -16.69 12.85 2.29
C ASN A 23 -15.24 12.53 1.91
N MET A 24 -14.84 11.25 1.94
CA MET A 24 -13.48 10.80 1.65
C MET A 24 -12.93 11.28 0.30
N HIS A 25 -13.79 11.44 -0.70
CA HIS A 25 -13.44 11.99 -2.02
C HIS A 25 -12.97 13.46 -2.00
N LEU A 26 -13.22 14.20 -0.92
CA LEU A 26 -12.78 15.59 -0.76
C LEU A 26 -11.40 15.71 -0.10
N LEU A 27 -10.81 14.62 0.39
CA LEU A 27 -9.54 14.67 1.12
C LEU A 27 -8.40 15.23 0.26
N GLY A 28 -8.44 14.94 -1.04
CA GLY A 28 -7.38 15.24 -2.00
C GLY A 28 -6.10 14.46 -1.70
N VAL A 29 -5.24 14.31 -2.70
CA VAL A 29 -3.95 13.63 -2.57
C VAL A 29 -2.82 14.65 -2.60
N SER A 30 -1.95 14.64 -1.59
CA SER A 30 -0.78 15.52 -1.53
C SER A 30 0.42 14.87 -2.23
N VAL A 31 0.73 13.62 -1.90
CA VAL A 31 1.75 12.81 -2.59
C VAL A 31 1.34 11.34 -2.67
N VAL A 32 1.93 10.62 -3.62
CA VAL A 32 1.83 9.16 -3.74
C VAL A 32 3.23 8.56 -3.72
N GLY A 33 3.51 7.71 -2.73
CA GLY A 33 4.72 6.92 -2.67
C GLY A 33 4.54 5.63 -3.43
N VAL A 34 5.57 5.20 -4.18
CA VAL A 34 5.57 3.95 -4.94
C VAL A 34 6.93 3.27 -4.83
N TYR A 35 6.92 1.96 -4.61
CA TYR A 35 8.04 1.08 -4.89
C TYR A 35 7.72 0.23 -6.11
N SER A 36 8.66 0.17 -7.06
CA SER A 36 8.54 -0.59 -8.30
C SER A 36 9.48 -1.79 -8.30
N TYR A 37 8.92 -2.99 -8.48
CA TYR A 37 9.71 -4.21 -8.66
C TYR A 37 10.36 -4.34 -10.04
N ALA A 38 9.95 -3.54 -11.03
CA ALA A 38 10.55 -3.58 -12.37
C ALA A 38 12.00 -3.05 -12.37
N ASP A 39 12.31 -2.11 -11.48
CA ASP A 39 13.59 -1.42 -11.44
C ASP A 39 14.17 -1.26 -10.03
N ASP A 40 13.53 -1.83 -9.00
CA ASP A 40 13.96 -1.78 -7.60
C ASP A 40 14.13 -0.35 -7.08
N THR A 41 13.14 0.51 -7.33
CA THR A 41 13.21 1.92 -6.95
C THR A 41 12.00 2.40 -6.17
N LEU A 42 12.26 3.30 -5.21
CA LEU A 42 11.27 4.14 -4.52
C LEU A 42 11.13 5.47 -5.25
N ARG A 43 9.89 5.88 -5.51
CA ARG A 43 9.54 7.18 -6.13
C ARG A 43 8.37 7.80 -5.39
N CYS A 44 8.38 9.11 -5.26
CA CYS A 44 7.26 9.86 -4.70
C CYS A 44 6.76 10.85 -5.75
N TYR A 45 5.47 10.81 -6.04
CA TYR A 45 4.81 11.60 -7.07
C TYR A 45 3.98 12.69 -6.41
N GLU A 46 4.21 13.94 -6.80
CA GLU A 46 3.28 15.02 -6.53
C GLU A 46 2.21 15.07 -7.63
N GLU A 47 1.16 15.88 -7.48
CA GLU A 47 0.07 15.97 -8.47
C GLU A 47 0.56 16.28 -9.90
N LYS A 48 1.62 17.10 -10.03
CA LYS A 48 2.24 17.42 -11.32
C LYS A 48 2.84 16.19 -12.02
N ASP A 49 3.18 15.16 -11.25
CA ASP A 49 3.82 13.93 -11.71
C ASP A 49 2.80 12.79 -11.95
N PHE A 50 1.51 13.02 -11.71
CA PHE A 50 0.46 12.00 -11.87
C PHE A 50 0.37 11.40 -13.27
N PRO A 51 0.68 12.09 -14.38
CA PRO A 51 0.79 11.44 -15.69
C PRO A 51 1.80 10.28 -15.72
N LEU A 52 2.93 10.41 -15.00
CA LEU A 52 3.95 9.35 -14.88
C LEU A 52 3.49 8.24 -13.92
N LEU A 53 2.82 8.61 -12.83
CA LEU A 53 2.21 7.65 -11.91
C LEU A 53 1.16 6.77 -12.62
N GLU A 54 0.33 7.36 -13.47
CA GLU A 54 -0.66 6.61 -14.27
C GLU A 54 0.00 5.62 -15.22
N GLU A 55 1.13 5.97 -15.82
CA GLU A 55 1.90 5.06 -16.67
C GLU A 55 2.41 3.86 -15.87
N ALA A 56 2.93 4.09 -14.66
CA ALA A 56 3.35 3.01 -13.77
C ALA A 56 2.18 2.07 -13.45
N PHE A 57 1.01 2.63 -13.08
CA PHE A 57 -0.19 1.83 -12.81
C PHE A 57 -0.74 1.10 -14.05
N ARG A 58 -0.66 1.67 -15.24
CA ARG A 58 -1.10 0.98 -16.48
C ARG A 58 -0.22 -0.22 -16.81
N ASN A 59 1.06 -0.17 -16.45
CA ASN A 59 2.04 -1.20 -16.79
C ASN A 59 2.24 -2.26 -15.69
N THR A 60 1.62 -2.10 -14.52
CA THR A 60 1.75 -3.04 -13.40
C THR A 60 0.85 -4.26 -13.58
N SER A 61 1.33 -5.43 -13.16
CA SER A 61 0.52 -6.65 -13.07
C SER A 61 -0.30 -6.71 -11.78
N ARG A 62 0.14 -6.02 -10.72
CA ARG A 62 -0.52 -6.01 -9.41
C ARG A 62 -0.10 -4.79 -8.59
N ILE A 63 -1.06 -4.16 -7.93
CA ILE A 63 -0.82 -3.17 -6.88
C ILE A 63 -0.92 -3.80 -5.49
N ILE A 64 -0.10 -3.33 -4.58
CA ILE A 64 0.01 -3.80 -3.20
C ILE A 64 -0.03 -2.57 -2.29
N GLY A 65 -0.85 -2.61 -1.24
CA GLY A 65 -0.90 -1.54 -0.26
C GLY A 65 -1.44 -2.00 1.09
N PHE A 66 -1.64 -1.07 2.01
CA PHE A 66 -2.10 -1.35 3.37
C PHE A 66 -3.38 -0.55 3.67
N ASN A 67 -4.54 -1.22 3.75
CA ASN A 67 -5.86 -0.58 3.76
C ASN A 67 -6.17 0.24 2.49
N SER A 68 -5.41 -0.03 1.42
CA SER A 68 -5.45 0.68 0.16
C SER A 68 -6.69 0.44 -0.67
N LYS A 69 -7.35 -0.72 -0.56
CA LYS A 69 -8.62 -0.96 -1.27
C LYS A 69 -9.74 -0.06 -0.73
N HIS A 70 -9.72 0.20 0.57
CA HIS A 70 -10.79 0.91 1.25
C HIS A 70 -10.52 2.41 1.40
N PHE A 71 -9.26 2.84 1.34
CA PHE A 71 -8.86 4.23 1.55
C PHE A 71 -8.15 4.80 0.32
N ASP A 72 -6.94 4.33 0.03
CA ASP A 72 -6.04 4.94 -0.96
C ASP A 72 -6.63 4.95 -2.37
N VAL A 73 -7.17 3.82 -2.83
CA VAL A 73 -7.76 3.69 -4.16
C VAL A 73 -8.96 4.64 -4.32
N PRO A 74 -9.97 4.64 -3.43
CA PRO A 74 -11.06 5.61 -3.50
C PRO A 74 -10.64 7.09 -3.46
N VAL A 75 -9.60 7.43 -2.69
CA VAL A 75 -9.12 8.80 -2.55
C VAL A 75 -8.31 9.24 -3.78
N LEU A 76 -7.50 8.34 -4.35
CA LEU A 76 -6.66 8.62 -5.51
C LEU A 76 -7.43 8.58 -6.83
N GLN A 77 -8.46 7.74 -6.94
CA GLN A 77 -9.20 7.51 -8.19
C GLN A 77 -9.71 8.79 -8.88
N PRO A 78 -10.23 9.82 -8.19
CA PRO A 78 -10.66 11.08 -8.83
C PRO A 78 -9.52 11.86 -9.50
N HIS A 79 -8.26 11.58 -9.13
CA HIS A 79 -7.07 12.30 -9.60
C HIS A 79 -6.35 11.58 -10.74
N VAL A 80 -6.75 10.36 -11.08
CA VAL A 80 -6.12 9.55 -12.14
C VAL A 80 -7.16 8.94 -13.07
N ARG A 81 -6.80 8.77 -14.34
CA ARG A 81 -7.69 8.19 -15.36
C ARG A 81 -7.65 6.66 -15.42
N VAL A 82 -6.57 6.05 -14.94
CA VAL A 82 -6.47 4.59 -14.86
C VAL A 82 -7.50 4.08 -13.84
N PRO A 83 -8.31 3.06 -14.19
CA PRO A 83 -9.26 2.48 -13.24
C PRO A 83 -8.51 1.60 -12.24
N LEU A 84 -8.09 2.18 -11.11
CA LEU A 84 -7.25 1.51 -10.11
C LEU A 84 -7.92 0.25 -9.54
N ALA A 85 -9.25 0.28 -9.38
CA ALA A 85 -10.02 -0.87 -8.91
C ALA A 85 -10.04 -2.07 -9.89
N ALA A 86 -9.70 -1.86 -11.16
CA ALA A 86 -9.59 -2.92 -12.16
C ALA A 86 -8.21 -3.61 -12.17
N ILE A 87 -7.22 -3.02 -11.51
CA ILE A 87 -5.88 -3.62 -11.38
C ILE A 87 -5.94 -4.70 -10.30
N PRO A 88 -5.34 -5.89 -10.52
CA PRO A 88 -5.19 -6.88 -9.45
C PRO A 88 -4.59 -6.22 -8.21
N HIS A 89 -5.21 -6.43 -7.05
CA HIS A 89 -4.88 -5.68 -5.85
C HIS A 89 -4.79 -6.60 -4.63
N LEU A 90 -3.60 -6.64 -4.02
CA LEU A 90 -3.35 -7.22 -2.71
C LEU A 90 -3.37 -6.12 -1.65
N ASP A 91 -4.36 -6.13 -0.76
CA ASP A 91 -4.40 -5.23 0.41
C ASP A 91 -4.02 -6.06 1.64
N LEU A 92 -2.85 -5.77 2.21
CA LEU A 92 -2.27 -6.57 3.28
C LEU A 92 -3.14 -6.54 4.54
N MET A 93 -3.69 -5.36 4.89
CA MET A 93 -4.54 -5.23 6.07
C MET A 93 -5.83 -6.03 5.88
N ASN A 94 -6.45 -5.92 4.70
CA ASN A 94 -7.69 -6.62 4.40
C ASN A 94 -7.53 -8.14 4.42
N ASP A 95 -6.43 -8.67 3.86
CA ASP A 95 -6.13 -10.10 3.88
C ASP A 95 -5.94 -10.62 5.33
N ILE A 96 -5.18 -9.88 6.15
CA ILE A 96 -4.97 -10.22 7.57
C ILE A 96 -6.27 -10.11 8.38
N GLU A 97 -7.06 -9.06 8.15
CA GLU A 97 -8.37 -8.84 8.80
C GLU A 97 -9.34 -9.99 8.48
N SER A 98 -9.28 -10.55 7.26
CA SER A 98 -10.13 -11.68 6.87
C SER A 98 -9.88 -12.94 7.71
N TYR A 99 -8.66 -13.10 8.22
CA TYR A 99 -8.29 -14.21 9.10
C TYR A 99 -8.55 -13.89 10.58
N LEU A 100 -8.17 -12.69 11.03
CA LEU A 100 -8.25 -12.29 12.44
C LEU A 100 -9.63 -11.80 12.89
N GLY A 101 -10.46 -11.32 11.96
CA GLY A 101 -11.75 -10.69 12.25
C GLY A 101 -11.64 -9.25 12.78
N PHE A 102 -10.44 -8.66 12.78
CA PHE A 102 -10.21 -7.26 13.16
C PHE A 102 -9.01 -6.67 12.42
N ARG A 103 -8.97 -5.34 12.36
CA ARG A 103 -7.90 -4.58 11.69
C ARG A 103 -6.64 -4.51 12.53
N VAL A 104 -5.50 -4.64 11.87
CA VAL A 104 -4.16 -4.44 12.43
C VAL A 104 -3.57 -3.13 11.95
N SER A 105 -2.57 -2.61 12.64
CA SER A 105 -1.80 -1.44 12.19
C SER A 105 -0.54 -1.87 11.45
N LEU A 106 -0.09 -1.04 10.49
CA LEU A 106 1.18 -1.24 9.80
C LEU A 106 2.36 -1.21 10.78
N ASP A 107 2.33 -0.30 11.77
CA ASP A 107 3.35 -0.20 12.82
C ASP A 107 3.46 -1.49 13.65
N GLY A 108 2.31 -2.10 14.01
CA GLY A 108 2.28 -3.36 14.74
C GLY A 108 2.91 -4.49 13.91
N LEU A 109 2.59 -4.58 12.62
CA LEU A 109 3.22 -5.58 11.74
C LEU A 109 4.72 -5.32 11.57
N ALA A 110 5.13 -4.07 11.38
CA ALA A 110 6.53 -3.70 11.25
C ALA A 110 7.33 -4.11 12.49
N LYS A 111 6.80 -3.81 13.69
CA LYS A 111 7.43 -4.18 14.96
C LYS A 111 7.57 -5.69 15.09
N MET A 112 6.51 -6.43 14.79
CA MET A 112 6.45 -7.87 15.02
C MET A 112 7.23 -8.72 14.01
N ASN A 113 7.38 -8.23 12.77
CA ASN A 113 7.96 -9.01 11.67
C ASN A 113 9.32 -8.49 11.21
N LEU A 114 9.58 -7.18 11.35
CA LEU A 114 10.77 -6.52 10.81
C LEU A 114 11.67 -5.94 11.90
N GLY A 115 11.20 -5.87 13.16
CA GLY A 115 11.94 -5.24 14.26
C GLY A 115 12.11 -3.72 14.09
N THR A 116 11.27 -3.08 13.27
CA THR A 116 11.25 -1.63 13.04
C THR A 116 9.89 -1.05 13.42
N GLN A 117 9.81 0.27 13.58
CA GLN A 117 8.57 0.99 13.80
C GLN A 117 8.43 2.12 12.76
N LYS A 118 7.22 2.66 12.63
CA LYS A 118 6.97 3.87 11.83
C LYS A 118 7.72 5.06 12.41
N SER A 119 8.15 5.96 11.54
CA SER A 119 8.87 7.18 11.89
C SER A 119 7.94 8.33 12.34
N GLY A 120 6.62 8.21 12.16
CA GLY A 120 5.64 9.25 12.50
C GLY A 120 4.18 8.78 12.42
N HIS A 121 3.25 9.73 12.56
CA HIS A 121 1.80 9.49 12.49
C HIS A 121 1.15 10.29 11.35
N GLY A 122 0.05 9.79 10.78
CA GLY A 122 -0.62 10.44 9.64
C GLY A 122 -1.15 11.87 9.91
N LEU A 123 -1.33 12.28 11.17
CA LEU A 123 -1.67 13.67 11.50
C LEU A 123 -0.49 14.64 11.25
N ASP A 124 0.75 14.14 11.32
CA ASP A 124 1.94 14.92 11.01
C ASP A 124 2.05 15.20 9.50
N ALA A 125 1.61 14.26 8.66
CA ALA A 125 1.59 14.41 7.20
C ALA A 125 0.74 15.61 6.75
N ILE A 126 -0.48 15.74 7.28
CA ILE A 126 -1.37 16.86 6.97
C ILE A 126 -0.77 18.19 7.46
N LYS A 127 -0.09 18.17 8.62
CA LYS A 127 0.62 19.34 9.13
C LYS A 127 1.76 19.75 8.20
N TRP A 128 2.61 18.83 7.78
CA TRP A 128 3.71 19.10 6.85
C TRP A 128 3.21 19.63 5.50
N TRP A 129 2.10 19.08 4.99
CA TRP A 129 1.46 19.61 3.78
C TRP A 129 1.03 21.08 3.96
N ARG A 130 0.35 21.41 5.05
CA ARG A 130 -0.11 22.78 5.35
C ARG A 130 1.05 23.76 5.55
N GLU A 131 2.17 23.29 6.11
CA GLU A 131 3.38 24.06 6.33
C GLU A 131 4.28 24.14 5.08
N GLY A 132 3.94 23.43 3.99
CA GLY A 132 4.76 23.36 2.78
C GLY A 132 6.04 22.53 2.94
N ASN A 133 6.16 21.70 3.97
CA ASN A 133 7.30 20.81 4.22
C ASN A 133 7.18 19.51 3.40
N ILE A 134 7.26 19.67 2.07
CA ILE A 134 7.05 18.58 1.11
C ILE A 134 8.11 17.47 1.25
N GLU A 135 9.35 17.81 1.61
CA GLU A 135 10.42 16.81 1.76
C GLU A 135 10.16 15.84 2.92
N MET A 136 9.67 16.34 4.06
CA MET A 136 9.27 15.46 5.17
C MET A 136 8.06 14.60 4.82
N LEU A 137 7.08 15.18 4.11
CA LEU A 137 5.91 14.46 3.64
C LEU A 137 6.29 13.31 2.69
N LYS A 138 7.15 13.58 1.70
CA LYS A 138 7.68 12.56 0.78
C LYS A 138 8.43 11.47 1.53
N LYS A 139 9.30 11.84 2.47
CA LYS A 139 10.06 10.89 3.27
C LYS A 139 9.14 9.96 4.07
N TYR A 140 8.12 10.52 4.72
CA TYR A 140 7.17 9.76 5.51
C TYR A 140 6.36 8.77 4.66
N CYS A 141 5.82 9.22 3.52
CA CYS A 141 5.09 8.36 2.60
C CYS A 141 5.98 7.24 2.05
N LEU A 142 7.23 7.54 1.68
CA LEU A 142 8.18 6.52 1.21
C LEU A 142 8.59 5.53 2.30
N ASP A 143 8.65 5.96 3.57
CA ASP A 143 8.87 5.05 4.71
C ASP A 143 7.70 4.06 4.84
N ASP A 144 6.46 4.51 4.67
CA ASP A 144 5.27 3.65 4.72
C ASP A 144 5.22 2.65 3.56
N VAL A 145 5.58 3.08 2.35
CA VAL A 145 5.74 2.18 1.19
C VAL A 145 6.82 1.14 1.47
N ARG A 146 7.97 1.56 2.01
CA ARG A 146 9.08 0.66 2.34
C ARG A 146 8.64 -0.38 3.37
N ILE A 147 7.98 0.02 4.44
CA ILE A 147 7.49 -0.90 5.48
C ILE A 147 6.45 -1.86 4.89
N THR A 148 5.51 -1.36 4.08
CA THR A 148 4.50 -2.19 3.40
C THR A 148 5.17 -3.23 2.49
N ARG A 149 6.18 -2.83 1.72
CA ARG A 149 6.98 -3.71 0.85
C ARG A 149 7.72 -4.77 1.65
N ASP A 150 8.36 -4.38 2.74
CA ASP A 150 9.13 -5.27 3.60
C ASP A 150 8.23 -6.29 4.32
N VAL A 151 7.04 -5.88 4.77
CA VAL A 151 6.02 -6.79 5.33
C VAL A 151 5.53 -7.77 4.27
N TYR A 152 5.19 -7.28 3.07
CA TYR A 152 4.79 -8.12 1.95
C TYR A 152 5.84 -9.18 1.61
N GLU A 153 7.10 -8.80 1.49
CA GLU A 153 8.19 -9.74 1.20
C GLU A 153 8.42 -10.74 2.34
N PHE A 154 8.29 -10.31 3.59
CA PHE A 154 8.32 -11.24 4.74
C PHE A 154 7.19 -12.28 4.63
N GLY A 155 5.94 -11.86 4.45
CA GLY A 155 4.80 -12.78 4.39
C GLY A 155 4.87 -13.72 3.18
N LYS A 156 5.26 -13.20 2.01
CA LYS A 156 5.47 -13.97 0.78
C LYS A 156 6.53 -15.07 0.95
N LYS A 157 7.65 -14.75 1.62
CA LYS A 157 8.75 -15.68 1.88
C LYS A 157 8.40 -16.73 2.94
N ASN A 158 7.71 -16.33 4.01
CA ASN A 158 7.49 -17.20 5.18
C ASN A 158 6.13 -17.88 5.20
N GLY A 159 5.20 -17.51 4.31
CA GLY A 159 3.82 -18.02 4.28
C GLY A 159 2.96 -17.57 5.45
N HIS A 160 3.46 -16.66 6.29
CA HIS A 160 2.73 -16.09 7.42
C HIS A 160 3.30 -14.72 7.82
N VAL A 161 2.53 -13.97 8.59
CA VAL A 161 2.97 -12.79 9.36
C VAL A 161 2.57 -12.94 10.82
N ILE A 162 3.25 -12.22 11.70
CA ILE A 162 2.92 -12.14 13.12
C ILE A 162 2.16 -10.84 13.38
N ALA A 163 0.97 -10.95 13.97
CA ALA A 163 0.16 -9.83 14.41
C ALA A 163 0.08 -9.79 15.94
N GLU A 164 0.09 -8.57 16.50
CA GLU A 164 -0.18 -8.34 17.91
C GLU A 164 -1.70 -8.26 18.13
N THR A 165 -2.20 -8.93 19.17
CA THR A 165 -3.63 -8.91 19.52
C THR A 165 -3.79 -8.45 20.96
N ARG A 166 -5.02 -8.07 21.34
CA ARG A 166 -5.31 -7.63 22.72
C ARG A 166 -5.14 -8.74 23.77
N THR A 167 -5.22 -10.00 23.36
CA THR A 167 -5.28 -11.17 24.24
C THR A 167 -4.04 -12.05 24.12
N ASP A 168 -3.42 -12.08 22.95
CA ASP A 168 -2.18 -12.80 22.65
C ASP A 168 -1.21 -11.83 21.96
N PRO A 169 -0.03 -11.58 22.55
CA PRO A 169 0.93 -10.65 21.97
C PRO A 169 1.48 -11.10 20.60
N ARG A 170 1.37 -12.38 20.22
CA ARG A 170 1.94 -12.90 18.95
C ARG A 170 1.06 -13.98 18.32
N VAL A 171 0.17 -13.58 17.43
CA VAL A 171 -0.63 -14.51 16.61
C VAL A 171 0.00 -14.66 15.24
N SER A 172 0.26 -15.90 14.83
CA SER A 172 0.69 -16.21 13.47
C SER A 172 -0.52 -16.25 12.54
N VAL A 173 -0.51 -15.39 11.53
CA VAL A 173 -1.54 -15.27 10.50
C VAL A 173 -1.01 -15.89 9.21
N PRO A 174 -1.56 -17.00 8.71
CA PRO A 174 -1.15 -17.59 7.45
C PRO A 174 -1.50 -16.64 6.29
N VAL A 175 -0.60 -16.50 5.33
CA VAL A 175 -0.79 -15.64 4.16
C VAL A 175 -0.33 -16.33 2.89
N SER A 176 -1.02 -16.08 1.77
CA SER A 176 -0.70 -16.65 0.45
C SER A 176 -0.51 -15.53 -0.57
N TRP A 177 0.52 -14.70 -0.37
CA TRP A 177 0.75 -13.50 -1.18
C TRP A 177 1.56 -13.72 -2.45
N GLN A 178 2.01 -14.96 -2.68
CA GLN A 178 2.64 -15.37 -3.92
C GLN A 178 1.64 -15.20 -5.07
N VAL A 179 2.06 -14.58 -6.17
CA VAL A 179 1.21 -14.54 -7.36
C VAL A 179 1.15 -15.95 -7.95
N PRO A 180 -0.04 -16.48 -8.26
CA PRO A 180 -0.15 -17.79 -8.92
C PRO A 180 0.71 -17.79 -10.18
N VAL A 181 1.67 -18.71 -10.25
CA VAL A 181 2.35 -18.98 -11.51
C VAL A 181 1.27 -19.48 -12.46
N THR A 182 0.94 -18.71 -13.48
CA THR A 182 0.08 -19.21 -14.55
C THR A 182 0.79 -20.41 -15.14
N ALA A 183 0.27 -21.62 -14.90
CA ALA A 183 0.82 -22.83 -15.48
C ALA A 183 0.80 -22.65 -17.00
N GLY A 184 1.97 -22.45 -17.59
CA GLY A 184 2.11 -22.38 -19.04
C GLY A 184 1.47 -23.64 -19.62
N THR A 185 0.51 -23.45 -20.53
CA THR A 185 -0.12 -24.53 -21.27
C THR A 185 0.97 -25.38 -21.89
N ALA A 186 1.21 -26.55 -21.32
CA ALA A 186 2.02 -27.58 -21.96
C ALA A 186 1.29 -27.96 -23.25
N GLN A 187 1.79 -27.44 -24.36
CA GLN A 187 1.35 -27.82 -25.68
C GLN A 187 1.87 -29.24 -25.92
N THR A 188 1.04 -30.23 -25.58
CA THR A 188 1.33 -31.62 -25.93
C THR A 188 1.18 -31.74 -27.45
N SER A 189 2.28 -31.53 -28.17
CA SER A 189 2.42 -32.00 -29.53
C SER A 189 2.50 -33.52 -29.49
N LEU A 190 1.43 -34.18 -29.92
CA LEU A 190 1.48 -35.57 -30.34
C LEU A 190 1.49 -35.58 -31.86
N PHE A 191 2.53 -36.20 -32.39
CA PHE A 191 2.63 -36.74 -33.74
C PHE A 191 1.46 -37.66 -34.06
#